data_AF-A0A8C5ADE3-F1
#
_entry.id   AF-A0A8C5ADE3-F1
#
_cell.length_a   1.000
_cell.length_b   1.000
_cell.length_c   1.000
_cell.angle_alpha   90.00
_cell.angle_beta   90.00
_cell.angle_gamma   90.00
#
_symmetry.space_group_name_H-M   'P 1'
#
loop_
_entity.id
_entity.type
_entity.pdbx_description
1 polymer ?
#
loop_
_entity_poly.entity_id
_entity_poly.type
_entity_poly.pdbx_seq_one_letter_code
_entity_poly.pdbx_strand_id
1 'polypeptide(L)'
;MSSEVKIMSAGPGPDPPSRPISEEAMRILEPSQKKLPSLEAERTAGVMADCLHQVELLAMLPSVLQNLDRLSPSLSEELGEALSGHRLTVERVDQAEEAPTAELDKEFRSSLKNVLRLLRDRPADLRAVRGAAAAGGPGRSDGMQGLIGGLQGLHRILVQRLLTGPSEERQRARFLQDLAQRHANNLGLLALLEEKVAAVTRERDAEISKKDAVISKLQNSLQLMEKTSRDFVTRTQQDAEKQSLSNIKTWEGKQACMQQDIDKLVLQLNTLVLENRQVEKGLRKKRFKVETEIENWLQKYDADMGEKQEELQEVGGAFGEEQQERADLEEAYGVLAEEYDQIMEARRRLEEAQREEARELGLQTGGAVVIQAWWRGYCVRKNMRAKAKGKGKAKGKGKKGK
;
A
#
# COMPACT_ATOMS: atom_id res chain seq x y z
N MET A 1 -8.67 23.62 11.26
CA MET A 1 -8.99 24.97 11.76
C MET A 1 -9.62 24.81 13.12
N SER A 2 -8.77 24.75 14.15
CA SER A 2 -9.18 24.52 15.55
C SER A 2 -9.63 25.85 16.14
N SER A 3 -10.92 26.04 16.27
CA SER A 3 -11.48 27.14 17.07
C SER A 3 -11.57 26.66 18.51
N GLU A 4 -10.48 26.88 19.27
CA GLU A 4 -10.50 26.75 20.72
C GLU A 4 -11.52 27.74 21.28
N VAL A 5 -12.70 27.23 21.65
CA VAL A 5 -13.65 27.96 22.48
C VAL A 5 -13.04 28.00 23.88
N LYS A 6 -12.30 29.08 24.12
CA LYS A 6 -11.78 29.47 25.42
C LYS A 6 -12.96 29.68 26.36
N ILE A 7 -13.35 28.64 27.10
CA ILE A 7 -14.28 28.73 28.21
C ILE A 7 -13.58 29.60 29.25
N MET A 8 -13.92 30.89 29.25
CA MET A 8 -13.53 31.81 30.30
C MET A 8 -14.20 31.31 31.57
N SER A 9 -13.44 30.63 32.42
CA SER A 9 -13.85 30.41 33.80
C SER A 9 -13.99 31.78 34.43
N ALA A 10 -15.22 32.22 34.63
CA ALA A 10 -15.51 33.32 35.53
C ALA A 10 -14.98 32.86 36.90
N GLY A 11 -13.83 33.40 37.30
CA GLY A 11 -13.28 33.20 38.63
C GLY A 11 -14.32 33.60 39.68
N PRO A 12 -14.23 33.03 40.89
CA PRO A 12 -15.16 33.37 41.97
C PRO A 12 -15.13 34.89 42.15
N GLY A 13 -16.28 35.53 41.97
CA GLY A 13 -16.45 36.96 42.25
C GLY A 13 -16.03 37.25 43.69
N PRO A 14 -15.54 38.46 43.98
CA PRO A 14 -15.04 38.79 45.31
C PRO A 14 -16.16 38.57 46.33
N ASP A 15 -15.88 37.73 47.33
CA ASP A 15 -16.78 37.52 48.47
C ASP A 15 -17.13 38.89 49.07
N PRO A 16 -18.41 39.15 49.40
CA PRO A 16 -18.77 40.37 50.10
C PRO A 16 -17.97 40.43 51.40
N PRO A 17 -17.40 41.60 51.78
CA PRO A 17 -16.59 41.69 52.98
C PRO A 17 -17.48 41.36 54.18
N SER A 18 -17.32 40.14 54.70
CA SER A 18 -17.76 39.78 56.03
C SER A 18 -16.88 40.59 56.97
N ARG A 19 -17.26 41.85 57.23
CA ARG A 19 -16.65 42.63 58.31
C ARG A 19 -16.90 41.81 59.57
N PRO A 20 -15.87 41.17 60.17
CA PRO A 20 -16.05 40.52 61.44
C PRO A 20 -16.57 41.58 62.41
N ILE A 21 -17.55 41.21 63.23
CA ILE A 21 -17.98 42.09 64.32
C ILE A 21 -16.71 42.36 65.14
N SER A 22 -16.24 43.61 65.11
CA SER A 22 -15.03 44.00 65.84
C SER A 22 -15.17 43.56 67.30
N GLU A 23 -14.08 43.09 67.93
CA GLU A 23 -14.05 42.81 69.36
C GLU A 23 -14.61 43.99 70.18
N GLU A 24 -14.41 45.22 69.69
CA GLU A 24 -14.95 46.44 70.29
C GLU A 24 -16.48 46.52 70.27
N ALA A 25 -17.14 45.94 69.27
CA ALA A 25 -18.60 45.88 69.21
C ALA A 25 -19.17 44.80 70.16
N MET A 26 -18.40 43.75 70.46
CA MET A 26 -18.78 42.72 71.45
C MET A 26 -18.65 43.21 72.88
N ARG A 27 -17.82 44.23 73.16
CA ARG A 27 -17.72 44.88 74.48
C ARG A 27 -19.04 45.46 75.00
N ILE A 28 -20.02 45.72 74.12
CA ILE A 28 -21.37 46.17 74.52
C ILE A 28 -22.06 45.11 75.42
N LEU A 29 -21.68 43.84 75.31
CA LEU A 29 -22.22 42.73 76.10
C LEU A 29 -21.60 42.60 77.51
N GLU A 30 -20.49 43.28 77.77
CA GLU A 30 -19.82 43.26 79.08
C GLU A 30 -20.36 44.37 79.99
N PRO A 31 -20.54 44.13 81.32
CA PRO A 31 -20.95 45.19 82.25
C PRO A 31 -19.94 46.32 82.22
N SER A 32 -20.40 47.57 82.03
CA SER A 32 -19.48 48.71 82.03
C SER A 32 -18.95 48.99 83.45
N GLN A 33 -19.75 48.64 84.46
CA GLN A 33 -19.46 48.85 85.86
C GLN A 33 -18.65 47.68 86.43
N LYS A 34 -17.57 48.02 87.15
CA LYS A 34 -16.73 47.05 87.88
C LYS A 34 -17.08 46.96 89.37
N LYS A 35 -17.96 47.83 89.87
CA LYS A 35 -18.40 47.91 91.28
C LYS A 35 -19.92 48.00 91.34
N LEU A 36 -20.51 47.40 92.36
CA LEU A 36 -21.96 47.39 92.56
C LEU A 36 -22.43 48.81 92.94
N PRO A 37 -23.41 49.39 92.22
CA PRO A 37 -23.73 50.82 92.35
C PRO A 37 -24.61 51.15 93.56
N SER A 38 -25.31 50.15 94.13
CA SER A 38 -26.20 50.35 95.26
C SER A 38 -25.82 49.48 96.45
N LEU A 39 -26.05 50.01 97.65
CA LEU A 39 -25.83 49.31 98.91
C LEU A 39 -26.77 48.09 99.04
N GLU A 40 -27.94 48.12 98.40
CA GLU A 40 -28.84 46.98 98.27
C GLU A 40 -28.28 45.89 97.34
N ALA A 41 -27.60 46.27 96.25
CA ALA A 41 -26.92 45.33 95.35
C ALA A 41 -25.71 44.68 96.03
N GLU A 42 -24.94 45.44 96.81
CA GLU A 42 -23.86 44.90 97.64
C GLU A 42 -24.38 43.95 98.73
N ARG A 43 -25.48 44.31 99.40
CA ARG A 43 -26.12 43.42 100.38
C ARG A 43 -26.69 42.16 99.75
N THR A 44 -27.35 42.25 98.59
CA THR A 44 -27.93 41.07 97.91
C THR A 44 -26.85 40.14 97.37
N ALA A 45 -25.77 40.68 96.79
CA ALA A 45 -24.61 39.89 96.41
C ALA A 45 -23.91 39.28 97.65
N GLY A 46 -23.77 40.05 98.72
CA GLY A 46 -23.20 39.62 100.00
C GLY A 46 -23.98 38.49 100.66
N VAL A 47 -25.31 38.60 100.74
CA VAL A 47 -26.19 37.53 101.25
C VAL A 47 -26.00 36.25 100.44
N MET A 48 -25.92 36.34 99.11
CA MET A 48 -25.68 35.17 98.27
C MET A 48 -24.30 34.55 98.51
N ALA A 49 -23.26 35.38 98.71
CA ALA A 49 -21.92 34.91 99.05
C ALA A 49 -21.86 34.26 100.44
N ASP A 50 -22.55 34.83 101.43
CA ASP A 50 -22.64 34.30 102.78
C ASP A 50 -23.43 32.98 102.82
N CYS A 51 -24.55 32.89 102.07
CA CYS A 51 -25.29 31.65 101.89
C CYS A 51 -24.42 30.58 101.22
N LEU A 52 -23.65 30.95 100.19
CA LEU A 52 -22.74 30.04 99.51
C LEU A 52 -21.64 29.54 100.46
N HIS A 53 -21.11 30.42 101.30
CA HIS A 53 -20.15 30.05 102.34
C HIS A 53 -20.75 29.07 103.35
N GLN A 54 -21.97 29.33 103.84
CA GLN A 54 -22.65 28.43 104.78
C GLN A 54 -22.95 27.05 104.17
N VAL A 55 -23.39 27.02 102.91
CA VAL A 55 -23.64 25.78 102.16
C VAL A 55 -22.32 25.01 101.95
N GLU A 56 -21.23 25.70 101.63
CA GLU A 56 -19.90 25.09 101.54
C GLU A 56 -19.45 24.49 102.87
N LEU A 57 -19.69 25.16 104.00
CA LEU A 57 -19.35 24.64 105.33
C LEU A 57 -20.16 23.40 105.69
N LEU A 58 -21.48 23.44 105.43
CA LEU A 58 -22.37 22.30 105.64
C LEU A 58 -21.99 21.10 104.76
N ALA A 59 -21.55 21.35 103.52
CA ALA A 59 -21.09 20.31 102.60
C ALA A 59 -19.84 19.57 103.09
N MET A 60 -19.01 20.21 103.91
CA MET A 60 -17.80 19.60 104.47
C MET A 60 -18.09 18.77 105.72
N LEU A 61 -19.19 19.04 106.41
CA LEU A 61 -19.47 18.50 107.73
C LEU A 61 -19.56 16.96 107.78
N PRO A 62 -20.21 16.26 106.82
CA PRO A 62 -20.24 14.80 106.79
C PRO A 62 -18.85 14.16 106.65
N SER A 63 -17.98 14.74 105.81
CA SER A 63 -16.60 14.27 105.63
C SER A 63 -15.73 14.42 106.88
N VAL A 64 -16.04 15.43 107.69
CA VAL A 64 -15.34 15.76 108.94
C VAL A 64 -15.78 14.82 110.06
N LEU A 65 -17.07 14.49 110.13
CA LEU A 65 -17.60 13.51 111.09
C LEU A 65 -17.06 12.09 110.84
N GLN A 66 -16.88 11.70 109.57
CA GLN A 66 -16.29 10.39 109.21
C GLN A 66 -14.81 10.29 109.57
N ASN A 67 -14.08 11.42 109.62
CA ASN A 67 -12.65 11.46 109.91
C ASN A 67 -12.33 12.06 111.28
N LEU A 68 -13.33 12.19 112.16
CA LEU A 68 -13.22 12.90 113.44
C LEU A 68 -12.08 12.36 114.32
N ASP A 69 -11.87 11.05 114.31
CA ASP A 69 -10.85 10.38 115.13
C ASP A 69 -9.41 10.74 114.71
N ARG A 70 -9.21 11.18 113.46
CA ARG A 70 -7.92 11.68 112.95
C ARG A 70 -7.72 13.17 113.20
N LEU A 71 -8.82 13.90 113.42
CA LEU A 71 -8.85 15.35 113.54
C LEU A 71 -8.92 15.84 114.99
N SER A 72 -9.36 14.97 115.91
CA SER A 72 -9.40 15.23 117.34
C SER A 72 -8.13 15.86 117.94
N PRO A 73 -6.87 15.51 117.55
CA PRO A 73 -5.69 16.16 118.14
C PRO A 73 -5.46 17.60 117.66
N SER A 74 -6.11 18.01 116.57
CA SER A 74 -5.94 19.32 115.92
C SER A 74 -7.08 20.30 116.20
N LEU A 75 -8.15 19.83 116.84
CA LEU A 75 -9.34 20.60 117.18
C LEU A 75 -9.33 20.94 118.66
N SER A 76 -9.91 22.09 119.03
CA SER A 76 -10.17 22.41 120.43
C SER A 76 -11.05 21.34 121.10
N GLU A 77 -10.82 21.08 122.38
CA GLU A 77 -11.55 20.07 123.17
C GLU A 77 -13.07 20.32 123.11
N GLU A 78 -13.51 21.57 123.24
CA GLU A 78 -14.91 21.98 123.10
C GLU A 78 -15.52 21.68 121.72
N LEU A 79 -14.76 21.84 120.63
CA LEU A 79 -15.25 21.54 119.29
C LEU A 79 -15.24 20.03 119.00
N GLY A 80 -14.23 19.31 119.52
CA GLY A 80 -14.16 17.85 119.45
C GLY A 80 -15.35 17.19 120.15
N GLU A 81 -15.71 17.67 121.34
CA GLU A 81 -16.90 17.23 122.05
C GLU A 81 -18.19 17.58 121.30
N ALA A 82 -18.30 18.80 120.78
CA ALA A 82 -19.48 19.22 120.01
C ALA A 82 -19.67 18.41 118.72
N LEU A 83 -18.57 18.07 118.02
CA LEU A 83 -18.61 17.21 116.82
C LEU A 83 -18.90 15.75 117.16
N SER A 84 -18.38 15.24 118.28
CA SER A 84 -18.69 13.88 118.76
C SER A 84 -20.16 13.75 119.16
N GLY A 85 -20.68 14.75 119.89
CA GLY A 85 -22.10 14.86 120.21
C GLY A 85 -22.96 15.01 118.95
N HIS A 86 -22.52 15.79 117.97
CA HIS A 86 -23.23 15.92 116.70
C HIS A 86 -23.21 14.60 115.89
N ARG A 87 -22.09 13.86 115.86
CA ARG A 87 -21.99 12.52 115.25
C ARG A 87 -23.02 11.56 115.84
N LEU A 88 -23.15 11.52 117.16
CA LEU A 88 -24.16 10.71 117.84
C LEU A 88 -25.59 11.15 117.48
N THR A 89 -25.85 12.46 117.37
CA THR A 89 -27.17 12.93 116.92
C THR A 89 -27.45 12.60 115.46
N VAL A 90 -26.44 12.62 114.58
CA VAL A 90 -26.56 12.23 113.16
C VAL A 90 -26.86 10.73 113.07
N GLU A 91 -26.13 9.88 113.79
CA GLU A 91 -26.37 8.43 113.82
C GLU A 91 -27.77 8.08 114.36
N ARG A 92 -28.25 8.80 115.38
CA ARG A 92 -29.63 8.65 115.90
C ARG A 92 -30.70 9.08 114.90
N VAL A 93 -30.41 10.06 114.05
CA VAL A 93 -31.31 10.53 112.98
C VAL A 93 -31.28 9.57 111.79
N ASP A 94 -30.10 9.05 111.41
CA ASP A 94 -29.95 8.07 110.32
C ASP A 94 -30.58 6.70 110.66
N GLN A 95 -30.62 6.33 111.94
CA GLN A 95 -31.27 5.10 112.43
C GLN A 95 -32.80 5.22 112.61
N ALA A 96 -33.37 6.43 112.48
CA ALA A 96 -34.81 6.62 112.56
C ALA A 96 -35.47 6.27 111.21
N GLU A 97 -36.16 5.14 111.14
CA GLU A 97 -36.87 4.71 109.91
C GLU A 97 -38.13 5.55 109.61
N GLU A 98 -38.66 6.29 110.59
CA GLU A 98 -39.76 7.26 110.44
C GLU A 98 -39.29 8.70 110.71
N ALA A 99 -40.08 9.69 110.27
CA ALA A 99 -39.76 11.11 110.41
C ALA A 99 -39.27 11.45 111.84
N PRO A 100 -38.12 12.13 111.99
CA PRO A 100 -37.51 12.38 113.28
C PRO A 100 -38.50 13.10 114.20
N THR A 101 -38.59 12.65 115.47
CA THR A 101 -39.45 13.32 116.45
C THR A 101 -39.06 14.78 116.59
N ALA A 102 -40.02 15.67 116.85
CA ALA A 102 -39.76 17.12 116.97
C ALA A 102 -38.69 17.47 118.03
N GLU A 103 -38.41 16.55 118.96
CA GLU A 103 -37.34 16.66 119.97
C GLU A 103 -35.97 16.29 119.39
N LEU A 104 -35.85 15.15 118.69
CA LEU A 104 -34.64 14.76 117.96
C LEU A 104 -34.24 15.79 116.90
N ASP A 105 -35.23 16.35 116.21
CA ASP A 105 -35.03 17.37 115.18
C ASP A 105 -34.54 18.71 115.78
N LYS A 106 -34.99 19.05 117.00
CA LYS A 106 -34.48 20.20 117.76
C LYS A 106 -33.08 19.94 118.30
N GLU A 107 -32.79 18.73 118.78
CA GLU A 107 -31.46 18.30 119.25
C GLU A 107 -30.43 18.32 118.12
N PHE A 108 -30.80 17.80 116.94
CA PHE A 108 -29.95 17.82 115.75
C PHE A 108 -29.67 19.26 115.28
N ARG A 109 -30.69 20.12 115.23
CA ARG A 109 -30.51 21.52 114.83
C ARG A 109 -29.73 22.31 115.88
N SER A 110 -29.90 22.05 117.17
CA SER A 110 -29.15 22.73 118.23
C SER A 110 -27.69 22.27 118.25
N SER A 111 -27.41 20.98 118.03
CA SER A 111 -26.06 20.44 117.91
C SER A 111 -25.36 20.98 116.65
N LEU A 112 -26.03 20.99 115.49
CA LEU A 112 -25.51 21.58 114.25
C LEU A 112 -25.25 23.08 114.40
N LYS A 113 -26.17 23.83 115.00
CA LYS A 113 -25.98 25.27 115.25
C LYS A 113 -24.83 25.52 116.23
N ASN A 114 -24.65 24.67 117.23
CA ASN A 114 -23.53 24.77 118.16
C ASN A 114 -22.20 24.54 117.44
N VAL A 115 -22.11 23.49 116.62
CA VAL A 115 -20.93 23.20 115.78
C VAL A 115 -20.63 24.36 114.82
N LEU A 116 -21.63 24.86 114.08
CA LEU A 116 -21.45 25.99 113.15
C LEU A 116 -21.08 27.29 113.87
N ARG A 117 -21.60 27.52 115.08
CA ARG A 117 -21.23 28.68 115.90
C ARG A 117 -19.78 28.59 116.36
N LEU A 118 -19.35 27.43 116.87
CA LEU A 118 -17.96 27.21 117.30
C LEU A 118 -16.97 27.32 116.14
N LEU A 119 -17.34 26.81 114.95
CA LEU A 119 -16.54 26.97 113.72
C LEU A 119 -16.46 28.42 113.24
N ARG A 120 -17.48 29.24 113.51
CA ARG A 120 -17.48 30.67 113.18
C ARG A 120 -16.66 31.48 114.19
N ASP A 121 -16.79 31.17 115.47
CA ASP A 121 -16.17 31.92 116.57
C ASP A 121 -14.66 31.59 116.70
N ARG A 122 -14.20 30.42 116.18
CA ARG A 122 -12.78 29.99 116.16
C ARG A 122 -12.25 29.69 114.75
N PRO A 123 -11.60 30.66 114.07
CA PRO A 123 -11.12 30.49 112.69
C PRO A 123 -9.90 29.55 112.54
N ALA A 124 -9.21 29.22 113.63
CA ALA A 124 -8.11 28.24 113.62
C ALA A 124 -8.65 26.81 113.45
N ASP A 125 -9.70 26.47 114.21
CA ASP A 125 -10.40 25.18 114.10
C ASP A 125 -11.06 25.03 112.73
N LEU A 126 -11.67 26.11 112.20
CA LEU A 126 -12.23 26.10 110.85
C LEU A 126 -11.17 25.83 109.76
N ARG A 127 -9.95 26.35 109.92
CA ARG A 127 -8.84 26.05 109.00
C ARG A 127 -8.38 24.61 109.09
N ALA A 128 -8.35 24.02 110.30
CA ALA A 128 -8.07 22.60 110.49
C ALA A 128 -9.14 21.73 109.81
N VAL A 129 -10.43 22.04 110.02
CA VAL A 129 -11.56 21.34 109.38
C VAL A 129 -11.53 21.47 107.85
N ARG A 130 -11.20 22.64 107.31
CA ARG A 130 -11.08 22.83 105.85
C ARG A 130 -9.86 22.10 105.27
N GLY A 131 -8.73 22.09 105.97
CA GLY A 131 -7.53 21.35 105.57
C GLY A 131 -7.76 19.83 105.59
N ALA A 132 -8.47 19.35 106.61
CA ALA A 132 -8.88 17.96 106.74
C ALA A 132 -9.81 17.49 105.62
N ALA A 133 -10.83 18.28 105.34
CA ALA A 133 -11.79 17.99 104.28
C ALA A 133 -11.22 18.24 102.86
N ALA A 134 -10.04 18.84 102.74
CA ALA A 134 -9.27 18.92 101.49
C ALA A 134 -8.24 17.76 101.34
N ALA A 135 -7.77 17.19 102.46
CA ALA A 135 -6.81 16.07 102.49
C ALA A 135 -7.49 14.69 102.48
N GLY A 136 -8.73 14.58 102.96
CA GLY A 136 -9.60 13.42 102.74
C GLY A 136 -10.28 13.49 101.37
N GLY A 137 -10.26 12.39 100.61
CA GLY A 137 -10.98 12.26 99.34
C GLY A 137 -12.50 12.49 99.46
N PRO A 138 -13.27 12.41 98.35
CA PRO A 138 -14.51 13.15 98.10
C PRO A 138 -15.60 12.86 99.13
N GLY A 139 -15.55 13.56 100.25
CA GLY A 139 -16.62 13.54 101.26
C GLY A 139 -17.72 14.56 100.98
N ARG A 140 -17.68 15.23 99.82
CA ARG A 140 -18.81 16.00 99.27
C ARG A 140 -19.63 15.06 98.40
N SER A 141 -20.92 14.91 98.70
CA SER A 141 -21.85 14.25 97.77
C SER A 141 -21.87 15.00 96.43
N ASP A 142 -21.88 14.28 95.30
CA ASP A 142 -21.96 14.85 93.94
C ASP A 142 -23.13 15.84 93.80
N GLY A 143 -24.25 15.56 94.47
CA GLY A 143 -25.41 16.46 94.50
C GLY A 143 -25.12 17.79 95.20
N MET A 144 -24.35 17.78 96.29
CA MET A 144 -23.97 18.99 97.02
C MET A 144 -22.92 19.81 96.25
N GLN A 145 -22.02 19.13 95.52
CA GLN A 145 -21.05 19.80 94.65
C GLN A 145 -21.73 20.43 93.43
N GLY A 146 -22.72 19.76 92.84
CA GLY A 146 -23.59 20.33 91.80
C GLY A 146 -24.37 21.55 92.28
N LEU A 147 -24.91 21.49 93.51
CA LEU A 147 -25.60 22.63 94.13
C LEU A 147 -24.65 23.83 94.36
N ILE A 148 -23.46 23.60 94.91
CA ILE A 148 -22.45 24.67 95.08
C ILE A 148 -22.06 25.25 93.73
N GLY A 149 -21.78 24.42 92.71
CA GLY A 149 -21.45 24.90 91.36
C GLY A 149 -22.59 25.71 90.71
N GLY A 150 -23.83 25.27 90.90
CA GLY A 150 -25.03 26.00 90.48
C GLY A 150 -25.20 27.34 91.19
N LEU A 151 -25.02 27.38 92.52
CA LEU A 151 -25.06 28.62 93.32
C LEU A 151 -23.90 29.57 92.96
N GLN A 152 -22.71 29.07 92.67
CA GLN A 152 -21.58 29.86 92.17
C GLN A 152 -21.87 30.41 90.75
N GLY A 153 -22.53 29.64 89.90
CA GLY A 153 -23.02 30.10 88.59
C GLY A 153 -24.08 31.18 88.73
N LEU A 154 -25.06 30.97 89.61
CA LEU A 154 -26.12 31.93 89.90
C LEU A 154 -25.57 33.21 90.52
N HIS A 155 -24.64 33.12 91.47
CA HIS A 155 -23.97 34.28 92.06
C HIS A 155 -23.23 35.10 90.99
N ARG A 156 -22.51 34.45 90.07
CA ARG A 156 -21.87 35.14 88.93
C ARG A 156 -22.89 35.85 88.04
N ILE A 157 -24.00 35.18 87.68
CA ILE A 157 -25.07 35.78 86.87
C ILE A 157 -25.73 36.95 87.61
N LEU A 158 -26.03 36.79 88.90
CA LEU A 158 -26.62 37.83 89.74
C LEU A 158 -25.71 39.05 89.82
N VAL A 159 -24.42 38.86 90.10
CA VAL A 159 -23.44 39.96 90.12
C VAL A 159 -23.37 40.63 88.75
N GLN A 160 -23.30 39.85 87.66
CA GLN A 160 -23.29 40.40 86.31
C GLN A 160 -24.56 41.21 86.00
N ARG A 161 -25.73 40.79 86.49
CA ARG A 161 -27.01 41.50 86.32
C ARG A 161 -27.14 42.74 87.21
N LEU A 162 -26.58 42.70 88.42
CA LEU A 162 -26.55 43.85 89.32
C LEU A 162 -25.53 44.91 88.87
N LEU A 163 -24.49 44.52 88.14
CA LEU A 163 -23.52 45.41 87.50
C LEU A 163 -24.04 46.01 86.18
N THR A 164 -25.19 45.56 85.67
CA THR A 164 -25.75 46.05 84.41
C THR A 164 -26.88 47.04 84.64
N GLY A 165 -26.70 48.26 84.14
CA GLY A 165 -27.74 49.29 84.22
C GLY A 165 -28.91 49.03 83.27
N PRO A 166 -30.11 49.57 83.55
CA PRO A 166 -31.29 49.39 82.69
C PRO A 166 -31.13 49.99 81.29
N SER A 167 -30.26 50.99 81.10
CA SER A 167 -29.91 51.53 79.78
C SER A 167 -28.98 50.60 79.01
N GLU A 168 -28.00 49.98 79.69
CA GLU A 168 -27.06 49.02 79.11
C GLU A 168 -27.78 47.74 78.68
N GLU A 169 -28.72 47.24 79.50
CA GLU A 169 -29.54 46.08 79.13
C GLU A 169 -30.37 46.35 77.86
N ARG A 170 -30.95 47.55 77.72
CA ARG A 170 -31.66 47.96 76.50
C ARG A 170 -30.72 48.05 75.29
N GLN A 171 -29.50 48.56 75.47
CA GLN A 171 -28.51 48.64 74.39
C GLN A 171 -28.07 47.25 73.93
N ARG A 172 -27.83 46.31 74.86
CA ARG A 172 -27.54 44.91 74.54
C ARG A 172 -28.68 44.24 73.81
N ALA A 173 -29.91 44.43 74.29
CA ALA A 173 -31.09 43.84 73.65
C ALA A 173 -31.24 44.33 72.21
N ARG A 174 -31.07 45.64 71.96
CA ARG A 174 -31.09 46.21 70.60
C ARG A 174 -29.95 45.68 69.73
N PHE A 175 -28.74 45.61 70.27
CA PHE A 175 -27.58 45.07 69.53
C PHE A 175 -27.78 43.61 69.13
N LEU A 176 -28.27 42.77 70.05
CA LEU A 176 -28.59 41.37 69.76
C LEU A 176 -29.74 41.23 68.75
N GLN A 177 -30.75 42.10 68.82
CA GLN A 177 -31.84 42.16 67.85
C GLN A 177 -31.34 42.52 66.44
N ASP A 178 -30.49 43.54 66.33
CA ASP A 178 -29.90 43.94 65.04
C ASP A 178 -29.02 42.83 64.46
N LEU A 179 -28.24 42.14 65.30
CA LEU A 179 -27.45 40.98 64.88
C LEU A 179 -28.32 39.82 64.41
N ALA A 180 -29.40 39.51 65.15
CA ALA A 180 -30.34 38.47 64.77
C ALA A 180 -31.01 38.79 63.43
N GLN A 181 -31.42 40.05 63.22
CA GLN A 181 -32.02 40.49 61.97
C GLN A 181 -31.03 40.42 60.79
N ARG A 182 -29.77 40.86 61.00
CA ARG A 182 -28.71 40.71 59.99
C ARG A 182 -28.43 39.25 59.66
N HIS A 183 -28.37 38.40 60.68
CA HIS A 183 -28.19 36.96 60.49
C HIS A 183 -29.34 36.36 59.69
N ALA A 184 -30.59 36.71 60.00
CA ALA A 184 -31.77 36.26 59.25
C ALA A 184 -31.73 36.73 57.78
N ASN A 185 -31.38 37.99 57.53
CA ASN A 185 -31.22 38.52 56.17
C ASN A 185 -30.11 37.81 55.40
N ASN A 186 -28.96 37.56 56.05
CA ASN A 186 -27.84 36.84 55.44
C ASN A 186 -28.21 35.38 55.13
N LEU A 187 -28.95 34.70 56.02
CA LEU A 187 -29.48 33.36 55.75
C LEU A 187 -30.41 33.36 54.53
N GLY A 188 -31.30 34.35 54.42
CA GLY A 188 -32.17 34.50 53.25
C GLY A 188 -31.38 34.74 51.96
N LEU A 189 -30.34 35.57 52.01
CA LEU A 189 -29.47 35.81 50.87
C LEU A 189 -28.67 34.55 50.49
N LEU A 190 -28.16 33.81 51.47
CA LEU A 190 -27.47 32.53 51.24
C LEU A 190 -28.39 31.53 50.54
N ALA A 191 -29.62 31.36 51.03
CA ALA A 191 -30.60 30.47 50.41
C ALA A 191 -30.90 30.87 48.95
N LEU A 192 -31.05 32.18 48.68
CA LEU A 192 -31.25 32.68 47.31
C LEU A 192 -30.04 32.45 46.40
N LEU A 193 -28.82 32.61 46.93
CA LEU A 193 -27.60 32.36 46.18
C LEU A 193 -27.41 30.86 45.91
N GLU A 194 -27.67 30.01 46.90
CA GLU A 194 -27.66 28.55 46.75
C GLU A 194 -28.68 28.10 45.70
N GLU A 195 -29.89 28.67 45.71
CA GLU A 195 -30.90 28.39 44.69
C GLU A 195 -30.45 28.82 43.29
N LYS A 196 -29.88 30.02 43.15
CA LYS A 196 -29.34 30.50 41.87
C LYS A 196 -28.20 29.63 41.36
N VAL A 197 -27.27 29.23 42.24
CA VAL A 197 -26.19 28.31 41.88
C VAL A 197 -26.77 26.98 41.43
N ALA A 198 -27.73 26.42 42.17
CA ALA A 198 -28.38 25.17 41.81
C ALA A 198 -29.19 25.26 40.51
N ALA A 199 -29.76 26.41 40.18
CA ALA A 199 -30.46 26.64 38.90
C ALA A 199 -29.48 26.66 37.73
N VAL A 200 -28.39 27.42 37.85
CA VAL A 200 -27.34 27.52 36.82
C VAL A 200 -26.63 26.18 36.60
N THR A 201 -26.35 25.42 37.66
CA THR A 201 -25.76 24.08 37.52
C THR A 201 -26.69 23.12 36.78
N ARG A 202 -27.98 23.10 37.12
CA ARG A 202 -28.98 22.27 36.40
C ARG A 202 -29.10 22.65 34.92
N GLU A 203 -29.10 23.94 34.60
CA GLU A 203 -29.15 24.40 33.20
C GLU A 203 -27.90 23.95 32.44
N ARG A 204 -26.71 24.14 33.04
CA ARG A 204 -25.45 23.66 32.48
C ARG A 204 -25.48 22.14 32.24
N ASP A 205 -25.93 21.37 33.23
CA ASP A 205 -25.97 19.91 33.14
C ASP A 205 -26.96 19.42 32.08
N ALA A 206 -28.10 20.10 31.93
CA ALA A 206 -29.05 19.83 30.85
C ALA A 206 -28.42 20.11 29.47
N GLU A 207 -27.67 21.19 29.32
CA GLU A 207 -26.99 21.54 28.07
C GLU A 207 -25.84 20.58 27.75
N ILE A 208 -25.09 20.13 28.77
CA ILE A 208 -24.08 19.06 28.64
C ILE A 208 -24.76 17.78 28.14
N SER A 209 -25.86 17.36 28.76
CA SER A 209 -26.59 16.15 28.36
C SER A 209 -27.11 16.22 26.91
N LYS A 210 -27.59 17.38 26.45
CA LYS A 210 -27.97 17.59 25.05
C LYS A 210 -26.78 17.43 24.10
N LYS A 211 -25.63 18.04 24.44
CA LYS A 211 -24.41 17.95 23.64
C LYS A 211 -23.87 16.53 23.61
N ASP A 212 -23.88 15.82 24.72
CA ASP A 212 -23.47 14.41 24.80
C ASP A 212 -24.37 13.53 23.91
N ALA A 213 -25.69 13.77 23.89
CA ALA A 213 -26.59 13.06 23.00
C ALA A 213 -26.30 13.32 21.52
N VAL A 214 -25.93 14.55 21.14
CA VAL A 214 -25.50 14.88 19.78
C VAL A 214 -24.18 14.20 19.44
N ILE A 215 -23.21 14.21 20.36
CA ILE A 215 -21.93 13.53 20.20
C ILE A 215 -22.14 12.04 19.96
N SER A 216 -22.97 11.36 20.75
CA SER A 216 -23.27 9.93 20.55
C SER A 216 -23.93 9.66 19.20
N LYS A 217 -24.87 10.51 18.74
CA LYS A 217 -25.49 10.37 17.41
C LYS A 217 -24.46 10.52 16.29
N LEU A 218 -23.58 11.52 16.39
CA LEU A 218 -22.53 11.76 15.40
C LEU A 218 -21.53 10.61 15.37
N GLN A 219 -21.10 10.12 16.53
CA GLN A 219 -20.22 8.95 16.65
C GLN A 219 -20.84 7.71 15.97
N ASN A 220 -22.11 7.43 16.22
CA ASN A 220 -22.82 6.31 15.59
C ASN A 220 -22.92 6.48 14.07
N SER A 221 -23.24 7.69 13.60
CA SER A 221 -23.32 7.99 12.17
C SER A 221 -21.98 7.84 11.46
N LEU A 222 -20.88 8.25 12.13
CA LEU A 222 -19.53 8.16 11.62
C LEU A 222 -19.08 6.69 11.55
N GLN A 223 -19.31 5.91 12.61
CA GLN A 223 -19.02 4.48 12.62
C GLN A 223 -19.81 3.73 11.53
N LEU A 224 -21.08 4.08 11.33
CA LEU A 224 -21.90 3.50 10.26
C LEU A 224 -21.33 3.87 8.88
N MET A 225 -21.02 5.14 8.65
CA MET A 225 -20.44 5.62 7.41
C MET A 225 -19.10 4.92 7.11
N GLU A 226 -18.20 4.85 8.09
CA GLU A 226 -16.94 4.13 7.93
C GLU A 226 -17.15 2.64 7.61
N LYS A 227 -18.08 1.97 8.30
CA LYS A 227 -18.41 0.57 8.01
C LYS A 227 -18.91 0.41 6.58
N THR A 228 -19.88 1.23 6.16
CA THR A 228 -20.42 1.17 4.78
C THR A 228 -19.35 1.48 3.73
N SER A 229 -18.44 2.42 4.00
CA SER A 229 -17.32 2.72 3.11
C SER A 229 -16.32 1.56 3.04
N ARG A 230 -15.97 0.93 4.17
CA ARG A 230 -15.10 -0.25 4.20
C ARG A 230 -15.73 -1.43 3.44
N ASP A 231 -17.02 -1.67 3.64
CA ASP A 231 -17.77 -2.72 2.92
C ASP A 231 -17.83 -2.42 1.41
N PHE A 232 -17.97 -1.15 1.01
CA PHE A 232 -17.96 -0.74 -0.39
C PHE A 232 -16.58 -0.96 -1.05
N VAL A 233 -15.51 -0.53 -0.39
CA VAL A 233 -14.13 -0.71 -0.89
C VAL A 233 -13.79 -2.20 -1.03
N THR A 234 -14.10 -3.01 -0.03
CA THR A 234 -13.83 -4.46 -0.07
C THR A 234 -14.60 -5.16 -1.17
N ARG A 235 -15.88 -4.84 -1.39
CA ARG A 235 -16.67 -5.38 -2.52
C ARG A 235 -16.08 -4.98 -3.86
N THR A 236 -15.73 -3.70 -4.03
CA THR A 236 -15.15 -3.19 -5.27
C THR A 236 -13.82 -3.87 -5.59
N GLN A 237 -12.97 -4.08 -4.58
CA GLN A 237 -11.71 -4.81 -4.72
C GLN A 237 -11.95 -6.28 -5.13
N GLN A 238 -12.85 -6.97 -4.45
CA GLN A 238 -13.18 -8.36 -4.79
C GLN A 238 -13.75 -8.51 -6.20
N ASP A 239 -14.60 -7.58 -6.64
CA ASP A 239 -15.17 -7.62 -7.99
C ASP A 239 -14.10 -7.29 -9.06
N ALA A 240 -13.21 -6.33 -8.78
CA ALA A 240 -12.06 -6.05 -9.64
C ALA A 240 -11.10 -7.25 -9.74
N GLU A 241 -10.82 -7.94 -8.63
CA GLU A 241 -10.01 -9.16 -8.60
C GLU A 241 -10.65 -10.30 -9.40
N LYS A 242 -11.95 -10.55 -9.22
CA LYS A 242 -12.68 -11.56 -10.01
C LYS A 242 -12.64 -11.24 -11.50
N GLN A 243 -12.84 -9.97 -11.87
CA GLN A 243 -12.79 -9.54 -13.25
C GLN A 243 -11.37 -9.69 -13.83
N SER A 244 -10.34 -9.33 -13.06
CA SER A 244 -8.93 -9.52 -13.42
C SER A 244 -8.61 -11.00 -13.66
N LEU A 245 -8.99 -11.89 -12.74
CA LEU A 245 -8.78 -13.33 -12.87
C LEU A 245 -9.52 -13.93 -14.08
N SER A 246 -10.76 -13.49 -14.34
CA SER A 246 -11.51 -13.89 -15.53
C SER A 246 -10.81 -13.44 -16.82
N ASN A 247 -10.30 -12.21 -16.84
CA ASN A 247 -9.56 -11.68 -17.98
C ASN A 247 -8.27 -12.46 -18.21
N ILE A 248 -7.49 -12.72 -17.15
CA ILE A 248 -6.25 -13.50 -17.23
C ILE A 248 -6.52 -14.87 -17.86
N LYS A 249 -7.50 -15.63 -17.36
CA LYS A 249 -7.87 -16.93 -17.94
C LYS A 249 -8.29 -16.84 -19.41
N THR A 250 -9.03 -15.79 -19.77
CA THR A 250 -9.46 -15.56 -21.15
C THR A 250 -8.26 -15.28 -22.06
N TRP A 251 -7.29 -14.50 -21.59
CA TRP A 251 -6.06 -14.20 -22.32
C TRP A 251 -5.13 -15.41 -22.42
N GLU A 252 -4.96 -16.16 -21.34
CA GLU A 252 -4.22 -17.44 -21.34
C GLU A 252 -4.80 -18.42 -22.36
N GLY A 253 -6.13 -18.55 -22.42
CA GLY A 253 -6.81 -19.38 -23.41
C GLY A 253 -6.56 -18.92 -24.86
N LYS A 254 -6.62 -17.61 -25.13
CA LYS A 254 -6.30 -17.04 -26.45
C LYS A 254 -4.84 -17.26 -26.82
N GLN A 255 -3.93 -17.04 -25.88
CA GLN A 255 -2.49 -17.25 -26.09
C GLN A 255 -2.19 -18.70 -26.40
N ALA A 256 -2.81 -19.65 -25.68
CA ALA A 256 -2.66 -21.07 -25.96
C ALA A 256 -3.18 -21.44 -27.35
N CYS A 257 -4.32 -20.89 -27.79
CA CYS A 257 -4.86 -21.10 -29.12
C CYS A 257 -3.91 -20.56 -30.21
N MET A 258 -3.43 -19.32 -30.06
CA MET A 258 -2.47 -18.72 -30.99
C MET A 258 -1.16 -19.52 -31.04
N GLN A 259 -0.68 -20.00 -29.89
CA GLN A 259 0.53 -20.83 -29.84
C GLN A 259 0.34 -22.15 -30.59
N GLN A 260 -0.81 -22.81 -30.44
CA GLN A 260 -1.13 -24.02 -31.21
C GLN A 260 -1.17 -23.74 -32.72
N ASP A 261 -1.69 -22.61 -33.15
CA ASP A 261 -1.73 -22.25 -34.57
C ASP A 261 -0.34 -21.92 -35.13
N ILE A 262 0.51 -21.26 -34.34
CA ILE A 262 1.94 -21.09 -34.67
C ILE A 262 2.59 -22.46 -34.85
N ASP A 263 2.43 -23.38 -33.90
CA ASP A 263 3.04 -24.71 -33.96
C ASP A 263 2.54 -25.50 -35.18
N LYS A 264 1.24 -25.43 -35.51
CA LYS A 264 0.66 -26.02 -36.72
C LYS A 264 1.27 -25.44 -37.99
N LEU A 265 1.39 -24.11 -38.08
CA LEU A 265 1.96 -23.44 -39.25
C LEU A 265 3.44 -23.77 -39.42
N VAL A 266 4.20 -23.86 -38.33
CA VAL A 266 5.59 -24.29 -38.34
C VAL A 266 5.71 -25.72 -38.87
N LEU A 267 4.85 -26.64 -38.41
CA LEU A 267 4.81 -28.01 -38.91
C LEU A 267 4.47 -28.06 -40.40
N GLN A 268 3.44 -27.31 -40.85
CA GLN A 268 3.05 -27.24 -42.26
C GLN A 268 4.19 -26.69 -43.14
N LEU A 269 4.85 -25.63 -42.70
CA LEU A 269 6.00 -25.04 -43.41
C LEU A 269 7.13 -26.06 -43.54
N ASN A 270 7.49 -26.75 -42.46
CA ASN A 270 8.54 -27.76 -42.48
C ASN A 270 8.22 -28.91 -43.43
N THR A 271 6.97 -29.39 -43.46
CA THR A 271 6.51 -30.42 -44.39
C THR A 271 6.64 -29.94 -45.84
N LEU A 272 6.13 -28.75 -46.17
CA LEU A 272 6.23 -28.18 -47.52
C LEU A 272 7.67 -27.99 -47.98
N VAL A 273 8.56 -27.55 -47.07
CA VAL A 273 9.99 -27.41 -47.37
C VAL A 273 10.61 -28.78 -47.71
N LEU A 274 10.27 -29.84 -46.97
CA LEU A 274 10.75 -31.19 -47.24
C LEU A 274 10.22 -31.72 -48.58
N GLU A 275 8.92 -31.56 -48.85
CA GLU A 275 8.29 -31.98 -50.10
C GLU A 275 8.92 -31.27 -51.31
N ASN A 276 9.03 -29.94 -51.25
CA ASN A 276 9.68 -29.15 -52.30
C ASN A 276 11.13 -29.60 -52.51
N ARG A 277 11.88 -29.88 -51.44
CA ARG A 277 13.24 -30.39 -51.55
C ARG A 277 13.30 -31.77 -52.23
N GLN A 278 12.31 -32.63 -52.02
CA GLN A 278 12.25 -33.93 -52.71
C GLN A 278 11.87 -33.79 -54.18
N VAL A 279 10.89 -32.93 -54.49
CA VAL A 279 10.50 -32.61 -55.88
C VAL A 279 11.69 -32.03 -56.64
N GLU A 280 12.39 -31.08 -56.03
CA GLU A 280 13.57 -30.42 -56.60
C GLU A 280 14.71 -31.40 -56.86
N LYS A 281 15.03 -32.29 -55.92
CA LYS A 281 15.97 -33.41 -56.14
C LYS A 281 15.52 -34.31 -57.30
N GLY A 282 14.23 -34.60 -57.40
CA GLY A 282 13.66 -35.39 -58.49
C GLY A 282 13.85 -34.72 -59.85
N LEU A 283 13.58 -33.41 -59.94
CA LEU A 283 13.78 -32.61 -61.14
C LEU A 283 15.26 -32.52 -61.52
N ARG A 284 16.17 -32.32 -60.56
CA ARG A 284 17.62 -32.35 -60.82
C ARG A 284 18.07 -33.67 -61.44
N LYS A 285 17.58 -34.80 -60.93
CA LYS A 285 17.88 -36.13 -61.49
C LYS A 285 17.35 -36.29 -62.92
N LYS A 286 16.13 -35.82 -63.21
CA LYS A 286 15.57 -35.84 -64.56
C LYS A 286 16.37 -34.96 -65.52
N ARG A 287 16.72 -33.74 -65.08
CA ARG A 287 17.55 -32.81 -65.84
C ARG A 287 18.90 -33.44 -66.20
N PHE A 288 19.60 -34.00 -65.21
CA PHE A 288 20.87 -34.68 -65.44
C PHE A 288 20.75 -35.82 -66.46
N LYS A 289 19.70 -36.66 -66.39
CA LYS A 289 19.49 -37.72 -67.39
C LYS A 289 19.34 -37.18 -68.80
N VAL A 290 18.51 -36.14 -68.98
CA VAL A 290 18.29 -35.52 -70.30
C VAL A 290 19.56 -34.82 -70.79
N GLU A 291 20.29 -34.12 -69.91
CA GLU A 291 21.59 -33.52 -70.22
C GLU A 291 22.59 -34.59 -70.72
N THR A 292 22.70 -35.73 -70.03
CA THR A 292 23.54 -36.86 -70.48
C THR A 292 23.06 -37.48 -71.79
N GLU A 293 21.75 -37.61 -72.01
CA GLU A 293 21.21 -38.09 -73.29
C GLU A 293 21.55 -37.14 -74.45
N ILE A 294 21.45 -35.82 -74.24
CA ILE A 294 21.85 -34.81 -75.22
C ILE A 294 23.35 -34.90 -75.51
N GLU A 295 24.20 -34.99 -74.48
CA GLU A 295 25.65 -35.15 -74.66
C GLU A 295 25.98 -36.41 -75.47
N ASN A 296 25.30 -37.52 -75.21
CA ASN A 296 25.46 -38.74 -76.00
C ASN A 296 25.05 -38.55 -77.47
N TRP A 297 23.94 -37.83 -77.73
CA TRP A 297 23.51 -37.53 -79.10
C TRP A 297 24.46 -36.58 -79.82
N LEU A 298 25.01 -35.58 -79.12
CA LEU A 298 26.04 -34.70 -79.65
C LEU A 298 27.29 -35.48 -80.03
N GLN A 299 27.78 -36.36 -79.14
CA GLN A 299 28.95 -37.21 -79.44
C GLN A 299 28.73 -38.11 -80.66
N LYS A 300 27.54 -38.70 -80.81
CA LYS A 300 27.21 -39.48 -82.00
C LYS A 300 27.17 -38.62 -83.26
N TYR A 301 26.54 -37.45 -83.19
CA TYR A 301 26.48 -36.52 -84.31
C TYR A 301 27.89 -36.07 -84.73
N ASP A 302 28.75 -35.70 -83.77
CA ASP A 302 30.13 -35.29 -84.04
C ASP A 302 30.94 -36.44 -84.68
N ALA A 303 30.73 -37.67 -84.23
CA ALA A 303 31.37 -38.85 -84.82
C ALA A 303 30.88 -39.12 -86.25
N ASP A 304 29.56 -39.19 -86.46
CA ASP A 304 28.96 -39.44 -87.77
C ASP A 304 29.33 -38.33 -88.78
N MET A 305 29.32 -37.06 -88.34
CA MET A 305 29.75 -35.93 -89.17
C MET A 305 31.25 -36.00 -89.48
N GLY A 306 32.07 -36.45 -88.53
CA GLY A 306 33.49 -36.73 -88.72
C GLY A 306 33.71 -37.80 -89.80
N GLU A 307 33.07 -38.96 -89.67
CA GLU A 307 33.14 -40.07 -90.64
C GLU A 307 32.70 -39.61 -92.04
N LYS A 308 31.59 -38.88 -92.14
CA LYS A 308 31.12 -38.34 -93.44
C LYS A 308 32.07 -37.32 -94.03
N GLN A 309 32.73 -36.52 -93.20
CA GLN A 309 33.72 -35.56 -93.65
C GLN A 309 34.99 -36.26 -94.15
N GLU A 310 35.40 -37.35 -93.51
CA GLU A 310 36.49 -38.22 -93.97
C GLU A 310 36.14 -38.89 -95.31
N GLU A 311 34.96 -39.52 -95.42
CA GLU A 311 34.47 -40.11 -96.68
C GLU A 311 34.44 -39.08 -97.83
N LEU A 312 33.94 -37.86 -97.56
CA LEU A 312 33.93 -36.78 -98.56
C LEU A 312 35.34 -36.35 -98.98
N GLN A 313 36.30 -36.33 -98.05
CA GLN A 313 37.69 -36.02 -98.36
C GLN A 313 38.33 -37.13 -99.19
N GLU A 314 38.06 -38.40 -98.88
CA GLU A 314 38.53 -39.55 -99.65
C GLU A 314 37.99 -39.54 -101.09
N VAL A 315 36.67 -39.41 -101.25
CA VAL A 315 36.04 -39.33 -102.59
C VAL A 315 36.48 -38.07 -103.33
N GLY A 316 36.58 -36.94 -102.64
CA GLY A 316 37.10 -35.70 -103.22
C GLY A 316 38.55 -35.83 -103.70
N GLY A 317 39.38 -36.54 -102.95
CA GLY A 317 40.75 -36.90 -103.34
C GLY A 317 40.77 -37.78 -104.59
N ALA A 318 40.03 -38.89 -104.60
CA ALA A 318 39.91 -39.79 -105.73
C ALA A 318 39.36 -39.09 -106.99
N PHE A 319 38.33 -38.25 -106.85
CA PHE A 319 37.82 -37.45 -107.96
C PHE A 319 38.86 -36.48 -108.51
N GLY A 320 39.68 -35.87 -107.64
CA GLY A 320 40.81 -35.05 -108.06
C GLY A 320 41.84 -35.83 -108.87
N GLU A 321 42.16 -37.06 -108.44
CA GLU A 321 43.05 -37.98 -109.17
C GLU A 321 42.44 -38.39 -110.52
N GLU A 322 41.19 -38.84 -110.56
CA GLU A 322 40.50 -39.20 -111.81
C GLU A 322 40.42 -38.02 -112.79
N GLN A 323 40.20 -36.80 -112.28
CA GLN A 323 40.20 -35.59 -113.11
C GLN A 323 41.58 -35.31 -113.70
N GLN A 324 42.65 -35.55 -112.94
CA GLN A 324 44.02 -35.43 -113.46
C GLN A 324 44.30 -36.49 -114.52
N GLU A 325 43.99 -37.76 -114.24
CA GLU A 325 44.14 -38.86 -115.21
C GLU A 325 43.36 -38.60 -116.50
N ARG A 326 42.13 -38.08 -116.36
CA ARG A 326 41.31 -37.68 -117.50
C ARG A 326 41.95 -36.55 -118.30
N ALA A 327 42.51 -35.54 -117.65
CA ALA A 327 43.20 -34.45 -118.34
C ALA A 327 44.43 -34.96 -119.10
N ASP A 328 45.23 -35.83 -118.46
CA ASP A 328 46.40 -36.46 -119.09
C ASP A 328 46.00 -37.31 -120.31
N LEU A 329 44.87 -38.04 -120.22
CA LEU A 329 44.32 -38.80 -121.35
C LEU A 329 43.77 -37.89 -122.46
N GLU A 330 43.04 -36.83 -122.13
CA GLU A 330 42.53 -35.85 -123.12
C GLU A 330 43.69 -35.19 -123.88
N GLU A 331 44.78 -34.85 -123.20
CA GLU A 331 46.02 -34.37 -123.85
C GLU A 331 46.60 -35.43 -124.80
N ALA A 332 46.72 -36.68 -124.34
CA ALA A 332 47.21 -37.79 -125.17
C ALA A 332 46.30 -38.06 -126.39
N TYR A 333 44.98 -38.00 -126.23
CA TYR A 333 44.02 -38.12 -127.34
C TYR A 333 44.09 -36.95 -128.30
N GLY A 334 44.35 -35.73 -127.81
CA GLY A 334 44.56 -34.55 -128.65
C GLY A 334 45.75 -34.74 -129.58
N VAL A 335 46.89 -35.18 -129.04
CA VAL A 335 48.08 -35.53 -129.83
C VAL A 335 47.75 -36.61 -130.86
N LEU A 336 47.06 -37.68 -130.44
CA LEU A 336 46.69 -38.77 -131.34
C LEU A 336 45.73 -38.33 -132.46
N ALA A 337 44.82 -37.41 -132.19
CA ALA A 337 43.90 -36.86 -133.18
C ALA A 337 44.64 -36.04 -134.25
N GLU A 338 45.61 -35.20 -133.84
CA GLU A 338 46.49 -34.48 -134.76
C GLU A 338 47.29 -35.44 -135.64
N GLU A 339 47.86 -36.50 -135.04
CA GLU A 339 48.57 -37.54 -135.78
C GLU A 339 47.65 -38.26 -136.78
N TYR A 340 46.42 -38.58 -136.38
CA TYR A 340 45.42 -39.20 -137.24
C TYR A 340 45.07 -38.29 -138.43
N ASP A 341 44.80 -37.01 -138.20
CA ASP A 341 44.51 -36.04 -139.25
C ASP A 341 45.69 -35.90 -140.21
N GLN A 342 46.92 -35.84 -139.70
CA GLN A 342 48.13 -35.82 -140.53
C GLN A 342 48.23 -37.07 -141.42
N ILE A 343 47.94 -38.26 -140.88
CA ILE A 343 47.93 -39.51 -141.65
C ILE A 343 46.83 -39.48 -142.72
N MET A 344 45.62 -39.02 -142.36
CA MET A 344 44.49 -38.94 -143.29
C MET A 344 44.73 -37.91 -144.40
N GLU A 345 45.30 -36.75 -144.08
CA GLU A 345 45.72 -35.76 -145.06
C GLU A 345 46.85 -36.28 -145.94
N ALA A 346 47.82 -37.00 -145.39
CA ALA A 346 48.87 -37.65 -146.16
C ALA A 346 48.30 -38.69 -147.13
N ARG A 347 47.32 -39.51 -146.69
CA ARG A 347 46.59 -40.44 -147.56
C ARG A 347 45.82 -39.69 -148.65
N ARG A 348 45.13 -38.59 -148.31
CA ARG A 348 44.39 -37.76 -149.28
C ARG A 348 45.33 -37.18 -150.35
N ARG A 349 46.47 -36.61 -149.94
CA ARG A 349 47.50 -36.08 -150.84
C ARG A 349 48.09 -37.17 -151.74
N LEU A 350 48.34 -38.37 -151.19
CA LEU A 350 48.82 -39.51 -151.97
C LEU A 350 47.80 -39.95 -153.02
N GLU A 351 46.52 -40.04 -152.65
CA GLU A 351 45.44 -40.36 -153.60
C GLU A 351 45.28 -39.28 -154.68
N GLU A 352 45.37 -38.00 -154.31
CA GLU A 352 45.35 -36.88 -155.26
C GLU A 352 46.51 -36.95 -156.26
N ALA A 353 47.74 -37.22 -155.77
CA ALA A 353 48.93 -37.40 -156.60
C ALA A 353 48.80 -38.61 -157.55
N GLN A 354 48.30 -39.75 -157.05
CA GLN A 354 48.05 -40.92 -157.90
C GLN A 354 46.99 -40.63 -158.99
N ARG A 355 45.96 -39.84 -158.67
CA ARG A 355 44.97 -39.38 -159.67
C ARG A 355 45.60 -38.43 -160.69
N GLU A 356 46.56 -37.60 -160.30
CA GLU A 356 47.31 -36.72 -161.21
C GLU A 356 48.23 -37.51 -162.14
N GLU A 357 49.04 -38.41 -161.60
CA GLU A 357 49.90 -39.30 -162.39
C GLU A 357 49.07 -40.13 -163.38
N ALA A 358 47.90 -40.64 -162.98
CA ALA A 358 47.00 -41.36 -163.88
C ALA A 358 46.45 -40.46 -165.01
N ARG A 359 46.17 -39.17 -164.74
CA ARG A 359 45.77 -38.19 -165.77
C ARG A 359 46.90 -37.91 -166.74
N GLU A 360 48.12 -37.71 -166.24
CA GLU A 360 49.31 -37.48 -167.08
C GLU A 360 49.66 -38.70 -167.93
N LEU A 361 49.64 -39.90 -167.36
CA LEU A 361 49.83 -41.14 -168.10
C LEU A 361 48.75 -41.29 -169.19
N GLY A 362 47.50 -40.93 -168.89
CA GLY A 362 46.41 -40.91 -169.87
C GLY A 362 46.72 -40.01 -171.07
N LEU A 363 47.23 -38.79 -170.83
CA LEU A 363 47.62 -37.84 -171.88
C LEU A 363 48.82 -38.34 -172.70
N GLN A 364 49.86 -38.84 -172.05
CA GLN A 364 51.07 -39.38 -172.71
C GLN A 364 50.73 -40.61 -173.57
N THR A 365 49.86 -41.49 -173.07
CA THR A 365 49.39 -42.66 -173.81
C THR A 365 48.54 -42.24 -175.02
N GLY A 366 47.69 -41.22 -174.88
CA GLY A 366 46.95 -40.62 -176.00
C GLY A 366 47.87 -40.07 -177.10
N GLY A 367 48.93 -39.35 -176.72
CA GLY A 367 49.95 -38.86 -177.65
C GLY A 367 50.72 -40.00 -178.37
N ALA A 368 51.08 -41.06 -177.64
CA ALA A 368 51.77 -42.23 -178.20
C ALA A 368 50.91 -42.97 -179.24
N VAL A 369 49.59 -43.08 -179.02
CA VAL A 369 48.66 -43.75 -179.96
C VAL A 369 48.58 -43.02 -181.31
N VAL A 370 48.57 -41.67 -181.31
CA VAL A 370 48.52 -40.86 -182.54
C VAL A 370 49.79 -41.03 -183.38
N ILE A 371 50.95 -41.03 -182.73
CA ILE A 371 52.26 -41.20 -183.39
C ILE A 371 52.38 -42.62 -183.98
N GLN A 372 51.97 -43.65 -183.22
CA GLN A 372 51.98 -45.03 -183.70
C GLN A 372 51.03 -45.25 -184.90
N ALA A 373 49.88 -44.57 -184.94
CA ALA A 373 48.93 -44.67 -186.06
C ALA A 373 49.50 -44.08 -187.36
N TRP A 374 50.21 -42.95 -187.28
CA TRP A 374 50.79 -42.28 -188.45
C TRP A 374 51.92 -43.09 -189.10
N TRP A 375 52.82 -43.66 -188.30
CA TRP A 375 53.94 -44.47 -188.78
C TRP A 375 53.49 -45.78 -189.45
N ARG A 376 52.49 -46.47 -188.87
CA ARG A 376 51.89 -47.66 -189.47
C ARG A 376 51.30 -47.37 -190.86
N GLY A 377 50.75 -46.19 -191.09
CA GLY A 377 50.23 -45.75 -192.40
C GLY A 377 51.32 -45.46 -193.46
N TYR A 378 52.49 -44.97 -193.06
CA TYR A 378 53.59 -44.67 -193.98
C TYR A 378 54.27 -45.94 -194.52
N CYS A 379 54.53 -46.93 -193.66
CA CYS A 379 55.17 -48.20 -194.05
C CYS A 379 54.38 -48.98 -195.12
N VAL A 380 53.04 -48.93 -195.08
CA VAL A 380 52.17 -49.64 -196.05
C VAL A 380 52.24 -49.04 -197.46
N ARG A 381 52.44 -47.71 -197.59
CA ARG A 381 52.45 -47.02 -198.89
C ARG A 381 53.76 -47.16 -199.67
N LYS A 382 54.88 -47.45 -199.00
CA LYS A 382 56.21 -47.61 -199.63
C LYS A 382 56.39 -48.96 -200.32
N ASN A 383 55.78 -50.03 -199.79
CA ASN A 383 55.95 -51.39 -200.34
C ASN A 383 55.12 -51.69 -201.60
N MET A 384 54.21 -50.79 -202.01
CA MET A 384 53.27 -51.02 -203.13
C MET A 384 53.72 -50.48 -204.51
N ARG A 385 54.92 -49.87 -204.66
CA ARG A 385 55.33 -49.15 -205.90
C ARG A 385 56.39 -49.83 -206.81
N ALA A 386 56.89 -51.04 -206.52
CA ALA A 386 58.06 -51.62 -207.21
C ALA A 386 57.82 -52.89 -208.09
N LYS A 387 56.60 -53.27 -208.47
CA LYS A 387 56.35 -54.43 -209.37
C LYS A 387 55.18 -54.24 -210.34
N ALA A 388 55.41 -53.80 -211.59
CA ALA A 388 54.52 -54.04 -212.76
C ALA A 388 55.14 -53.69 -214.15
N LYS A 389 55.50 -54.73 -214.95
CA LYS A 389 55.73 -54.88 -216.43
C LYS A 389 57.06 -55.62 -216.75
N GLY A 390 57.15 -56.78 -217.42
CA GLY A 390 56.16 -57.77 -217.92
C GLY A 390 56.77 -58.87 -218.85
N LYS A 391 56.28 -60.12 -218.71
CA LYS A 391 56.42 -61.38 -219.52
C LYS A 391 57.71 -62.24 -219.43
N GLY A 392 57.54 -63.50 -219.01
CA GLY A 392 58.48 -64.62 -219.22
C GLY A 392 58.04 -65.93 -218.53
N LYS A 393 58.10 -67.07 -219.23
CA LYS A 393 57.53 -68.40 -218.96
C LYS A 393 58.57 -69.32 -218.27
N ALA A 394 58.25 -70.06 -217.18
CA ALA A 394 58.96 -71.30 -216.77
C ALA A 394 58.35 -72.01 -215.55
N LYS A 395 58.66 -73.30 -215.44
CA LYS A 395 58.17 -74.41 -214.62
C LYS A 395 59.23 -74.76 -213.55
N GLY A 396 58.85 -75.16 -212.32
CA GLY A 396 59.71 -76.03 -211.48
C GLY A 396 59.87 -75.72 -209.97
N LYS A 397 59.34 -76.65 -209.14
CA LYS A 397 59.96 -77.35 -207.98
C LYS A 397 60.97 -76.60 -207.07
N GLY A 398 60.63 -76.49 -205.77
CA GLY A 398 61.42 -77.10 -204.69
C GLY A 398 62.00 -76.22 -203.56
N LYS A 399 61.70 -76.64 -202.30
CA LYS A 399 62.65 -77.05 -201.23
C LYS A 399 62.95 -76.08 -200.04
N LYS A 400 62.74 -76.61 -198.81
CA LYS A 400 63.40 -76.44 -197.47
C LYS A 400 63.78 -75.03 -196.96
N GLY A 401 63.73 -74.71 -195.67
CA GLY A 401 63.52 -75.50 -194.45
C GLY A 401 64.09 -74.76 -193.22
N LYS A 402 63.93 -75.40 -192.05
CA LYS A 402 64.38 -75.05 -190.69
C LYS A 402 63.62 -73.96 -189.95
#